data_AF-A0A1G9R7T1-F1
#
_entry.id   AF-A0A1G9R7T1-F1
#
_cell.length_a   1.000
_cell.length_b   1.000
_cell.length_c   1.000
_cell.angle_alpha   90.00
_cell.angle_beta   90.00
_cell.angle_gamma   90.00
#
_symmetry.space_group_name_H-M   'P 1'
#
loop_
_entity.id
_entity.type
_entity.pdbx_description
1 polymer ?
#
loop_
_entity_poly.entity_id
_entity_poly.type
_entity_poly.pdbx_seq_one_letter_code
_entity_poly.pdbx_strand_id
1 'polypeptide(L)'
;MYNLTDNQKDVLKWLISQVREGNLEEEFSLVSLYGGLDFIGQVRFDRDKAPVITKGTIDALHNDKLLHCQISYSNKTGVESSRRCTLTGKAYEAIDSNFDAPDNSFVKHITPLADITHFDAELKSRCLPILGTGAANEKAWDNAVRNAGVVLEERLREIGGISDSTLVGRDLVNKVFGQHGTLANKIPHSSEQVGHRDLYAGIVGVFRNPSAHRFIDFSPEEGGAILVFMNLLLKKLEQLR
;
A
#
# COMPACT_ATOMS: atom_id res chain seq x y z
N MET A 1 -5.41 7.82 -8.65
CA MET A 1 -5.41 6.36 -8.88
C MET A 1 -5.80 6.10 -10.33
N TYR A 2 -4.89 5.48 -11.08
CA TYR A 2 -5.03 5.20 -12.51
C TYR A 2 -5.81 3.90 -12.73
N ASN A 3 -6.77 3.88 -13.66
CA ASN A 3 -7.57 2.70 -13.96
C ASN A 3 -6.93 1.90 -15.10
N LEU A 4 -5.69 1.45 -14.86
CA LEU A 4 -4.87 0.77 -15.85
C LEU A 4 -4.46 -0.62 -15.37
N THR A 5 -4.45 -1.58 -16.29
CA THR A 5 -3.82 -2.89 -16.08
C THR A 5 -2.30 -2.76 -16.08
N ASP A 6 -1.60 -3.78 -15.55
CA ASP A 6 -0.13 -3.77 -15.52
C ASP A 6 0.47 -3.68 -16.93
N ASN A 7 -0.09 -4.41 -17.90
CA ASN A 7 0.31 -4.31 -19.30
C ASN A 7 0.15 -2.90 -19.88
N GLN A 8 -0.92 -2.17 -19.51
CA GLN A 8 -1.13 -0.79 -19.97
C GLN A 8 -0.13 0.18 -19.34
N LYS A 9 0.19 0.00 -18.06
CA LYS A 9 1.24 0.75 -17.37
C LYS A 9 2.61 0.50 -17.99
N ASP A 10 2.92 -0.75 -18.34
CA ASP A 10 4.20 -1.12 -18.95
C ASP A 10 4.36 -0.56 -20.35
N VAL A 11 3.30 -0.53 -21.16
CA VAL A 11 3.32 0.18 -22.45
C VAL A 11 3.60 1.67 -22.26
N LEU A 12 2.97 2.32 -21.27
CA LEU A 12 3.24 3.74 -20.99
C LEU A 12 4.68 3.98 -20.53
N LYS A 13 5.21 3.14 -19.62
CA LYS A 13 6.61 3.19 -19.17
C LYS A 13 7.56 3.10 -20.36
N TRP A 14 7.31 2.15 -21.26
CA TRP A 14 8.14 1.95 -22.44
C TRP A 14 8.06 3.14 -23.40
N LEU A 15 6.87 3.68 -23.68
CA LEU A 15 6.72 4.88 -24.53
C LEU A 15 7.51 6.07 -23.97
N ILE A 16 7.38 6.34 -22.67
CA ILE A 16 8.11 7.42 -22.00
C ILE A 16 9.62 7.16 -21.98
N SER A 17 10.07 5.92 -21.82
CA SER A 17 11.51 5.61 -21.89
C SER A 17 12.07 5.90 -23.27
N GLN A 18 11.35 5.54 -24.34
CA GLN A 18 11.78 5.84 -25.70
C GLN A 18 11.84 7.35 -25.98
N VAL A 19 10.94 8.14 -25.41
CA VAL A 19 11.02 9.61 -25.52
C VAL A 19 12.21 10.16 -24.74
N ARG A 20 12.40 9.71 -23.49
CA ARG A 20 13.53 10.15 -22.64
C ARG A 20 14.89 9.81 -23.25
N GLU A 21 14.98 8.69 -23.97
CA GLU A 21 16.19 8.25 -24.68
C GLU A 21 16.38 8.96 -26.05
N GLY A 22 15.42 9.78 -26.49
CA GLY A 22 15.45 10.45 -27.79
C GLY A 22 15.19 9.51 -28.98
N ASN A 23 14.56 8.36 -28.72
CA ASN A 23 14.24 7.33 -29.71
C ASN A 23 12.85 7.50 -30.33
N LEU A 24 11.96 8.23 -29.65
CA LEU A 24 10.60 8.55 -30.03
C LEU A 24 10.32 10.03 -29.73
N GLU A 25 9.54 10.69 -30.58
CA GLU A 25 9.05 12.05 -30.30
C GLU A 25 7.81 12.00 -29.38
N GLU A 26 7.54 13.07 -28.64
CA GLU A 26 6.34 13.14 -27.76
C GLU A 26 5.02 13.02 -28.52
N GLU A 27 5.02 13.44 -29.79
CA GLU A 27 3.96 13.21 -30.76
C GLU A 27 4.37 12.11 -31.74
N PHE A 28 3.55 11.07 -31.85
CA PHE A 28 3.80 9.94 -32.74
C PHE A 28 2.50 9.44 -33.37
N SER A 29 2.62 8.61 -34.40
CA SER A 29 1.47 8.04 -35.10
C SER A 29 1.52 6.52 -35.12
N LEU A 30 0.36 5.91 -34.99
CA LEU A 30 0.15 4.46 -34.99
C LEU A 30 -0.77 4.08 -36.15
N VAL A 31 -0.47 3.00 -36.86
CA VAL A 31 -1.34 2.41 -37.90
C VAL A 31 -2.05 1.19 -37.34
N SER A 32 -3.31 1.01 -37.73
CA SER A 32 -4.06 -0.22 -37.43
C SER A 32 -3.57 -1.36 -38.32
N LEU A 33 -3.09 -2.43 -37.69
CA LEU A 33 -2.68 -3.68 -38.36
C LEU A 33 -3.52 -4.86 -37.84
N TYR A 34 -3.45 -5.98 -38.53
CA TYR A 34 -4.08 -7.22 -38.08
C TYR A 34 -3.41 -7.66 -36.78
N GLY A 35 -4.13 -7.56 -35.65
CA GLY A 35 -3.61 -7.94 -34.33
C GLY A 35 -3.14 -6.78 -33.43
N GLY A 36 -3.20 -5.51 -33.86
CA GLY A 36 -2.81 -4.39 -32.99
C GLY A 36 -2.57 -3.06 -33.68
N LEU A 37 -1.75 -2.23 -33.05
CA LEU A 37 -1.27 -0.95 -33.53
C LEU A 37 0.26 -1.01 -33.66
N ASP A 38 0.81 -0.39 -34.70
CA ASP A 38 2.27 -0.27 -34.91
C ASP A 38 2.64 1.17 -35.31
N PHE A 39 3.89 1.57 -35.12
CA PHE A 39 4.37 2.92 -35.40
C PHE A 39 4.40 3.26 -36.88
N ILE A 40 3.98 4.47 -37.22
CA ILE A 40 4.10 5.05 -38.56
C ILE A 40 5.40 5.86 -38.64
N GLY A 41 6.17 5.67 -39.71
CA GLY A 41 7.39 6.42 -39.97
C GLY A 41 8.65 5.80 -39.38
N GLN A 42 9.76 6.54 -39.44
CA GLN A 42 11.02 6.08 -38.87
C GLN A 42 11.03 6.27 -37.35
N VAL A 43 11.32 5.19 -36.66
CA VAL A 43 11.57 5.14 -35.21
C VAL A 43 13.04 4.78 -35.01
N ARG A 44 13.65 5.22 -33.90
CA ARG A 44 15.07 4.92 -33.61
C ARG A 44 15.26 3.73 -32.66
N PHE A 45 14.19 3.00 -32.38
CA PHE A 45 14.20 1.78 -31.61
C PHE A 45 13.92 0.55 -32.47
N ASP A 46 14.32 -0.60 -31.96
CA ASP A 46 14.02 -1.90 -32.55
C ASP A 46 12.54 -2.24 -32.35
N ARG A 47 11.79 -2.33 -33.45
CA ARG A 47 10.35 -2.60 -33.44
C ARG A 47 10.03 -4.00 -32.91
N ASP A 48 10.94 -4.97 -33.09
CA ASP A 48 10.72 -6.34 -32.61
C ASP A 48 10.84 -6.43 -31.08
N LYS A 49 11.42 -5.40 -30.45
CA LYS A 49 11.50 -5.26 -28.98
C LYS A 49 10.42 -4.35 -28.39
N ALA A 50 9.60 -3.72 -29.23
CA ALA A 50 8.49 -2.92 -28.75
C ALA A 50 7.41 -3.83 -28.13
N PRO A 51 6.80 -3.43 -27.01
CA PRO A 51 5.67 -4.16 -26.46
C PRO A 51 4.50 -4.14 -27.45
N VAL A 52 3.63 -5.15 -27.40
CA VAL A 52 2.42 -5.17 -28.23
C VAL A 52 1.50 -4.02 -27.84
N ILE A 53 1.27 -3.09 -28.76
CA ILE A 53 0.37 -1.96 -28.56
C ILE A 53 -1.00 -2.33 -29.11
N THR A 54 -2.01 -2.41 -28.23
CA THR A 54 -3.39 -2.68 -28.63
C THR A 54 -4.23 -1.41 -28.68
N LYS A 55 -5.35 -1.43 -29.41
CA LYS A 55 -6.34 -0.34 -29.39
C LYS A 55 -6.86 -0.08 -27.99
N GLY A 56 -7.21 -1.13 -27.25
CA GLY A 56 -7.68 -1.02 -25.87
C GLY A 56 -6.64 -0.42 -24.93
N THR A 57 -5.35 -0.68 -25.15
CA THR A 57 -4.27 -0.01 -24.41
C THR A 57 -4.27 1.48 -24.66
N ILE A 58 -4.28 1.89 -25.93
CA ILE A 58 -4.26 3.31 -26.30
C ILE A 58 -5.55 4.03 -25.86
N ASP A 59 -6.71 3.38 -25.97
CA ASP A 59 -7.99 3.92 -25.49
C ASP A 59 -7.99 4.14 -23.97
N ALA A 60 -7.44 3.20 -23.19
CA ALA A 60 -7.32 3.35 -21.74
C ALA A 60 -6.39 4.51 -21.35
N LEU A 61 -5.21 4.59 -21.98
CA LEU A 61 -4.27 5.71 -21.75
C LEU A 61 -4.88 7.06 -22.15
N HIS A 62 -5.70 7.08 -23.20
CA HIS A 62 -6.43 8.26 -23.62
C HIS A 62 -7.48 8.69 -22.59
N ASN A 63 -8.31 7.75 -22.13
CA ASN A 63 -9.36 7.99 -21.15
C ASN A 63 -8.80 8.49 -19.81
N ASP A 64 -7.62 7.99 -19.41
CA ASP A 64 -6.92 8.45 -18.20
C ASP A 64 -6.18 9.78 -18.39
N LYS A 65 -6.26 10.40 -19.58
CA LYS A 65 -5.61 11.68 -19.95
C LYS A 65 -4.08 11.63 -19.90
N LEU A 66 -3.52 10.43 -19.99
CA LEU A 66 -2.07 10.20 -20.08
C LEU A 66 -1.60 10.41 -21.53
N LEU A 67 -2.53 10.29 -22.47
CA LEU A 67 -2.23 10.43 -23.86
C LEU A 67 -3.41 11.10 -24.59
N HIS A 68 -3.16 11.98 -25.55
CA HIS A 68 -4.20 12.52 -26.43
C HIS A 68 -4.10 11.81 -27.77
N CYS A 69 -5.10 11.03 -28.18
CA CYS A 69 -5.14 10.44 -29.52
C CYS A 69 -6.27 11.02 -30.37
N GLN A 70 -5.96 11.27 -31.63
CA GLN A 70 -6.91 11.57 -32.69
C GLN A 70 -6.98 10.39 -33.65
N ILE A 71 -8.17 9.83 -33.82
CA ILE A 71 -8.39 8.65 -34.66
C ILE A 71 -8.70 9.08 -36.10
N SER A 72 -8.03 8.44 -37.05
CA SER A 72 -8.33 8.56 -38.48
C SER A 72 -8.98 7.28 -38.99
N TYR A 73 -9.97 7.42 -39.86
CA TYR A 73 -10.72 6.32 -40.45
C TYR A 73 -10.46 6.20 -41.96
N SER A 74 -10.49 4.98 -42.47
CA SER A 74 -10.43 4.72 -43.91
C SER A 74 -11.74 5.14 -44.58
N ASN A 75 -11.66 6.06 -45.54
CA ASN A 75 -12.83 6.50 -46.32
C ASN A 75 -13.50 5.35 -47.11
N LYS A 76 -12.79 4.25 -47.36
CA LYS A 76 -13.30 3.11 -48.13
C LYS A 76 -14.04 2.08 -47.29
N THR A 77 -13.58 1.85 -46.06
CA THR A 77 -14.07 0.75 -45.20
C THR A 77 -14.75 1.24 -43.93
N GLY A 78 -14.61 2.52 -43.56
CA GLY A 78 -15.10 3.08 -42.29
C GLY A 78 -14.33 2.55 -41.06
N VAL A 79 -13.35 1.68 -41.26
CA VAL A 79 -12.53 1.11 -40.18
C VAL A 79 -11.40 2.10 -39.85
N GLU A 80 -11.06 2.18 -38.58
CA GLU A 80 -9.90 2.93 -38.10
C GLU A 80 -8.65 2.53 -38.89
N SER A 81 -7.99 3.53 -39.48
CA SER A 81 -6.76 3.37 -40.25
C SER A 81 -5.53 3.70 -39.41
N SER A 82 -5.58 4.75 -38.59
CA SER A 82 -4.44 5.22 -37.81
C SER A 82 -4.88 6.10 -36.65
N ARG A 83 -3.94 6.35 -35.73
CA ARG A 83 -4.08 7.30 -34.62
C ARG A 83 -2.86 8.21 -34.59
N ARG A 84 -3.07 9.50 -34.39
CA ARG A 84 -2.01 10.43 -33.98
C ARG A 84 -2.12 10.64 -32.49
N CYS A 85 -1.05 10.44 -31.76
CA CYS A 85 -1.05 10.34 -30.31
C CYS A 85 0.05 11.22 -29.71
N THR A 86 -0.26 11.92 -28.62
CA THR A 86 0.66 12.84 -27.93
C THR A 86 0.69 12.51 -26.44
N LEU A 87 1.87 12.28 -25.88
CA LEU A 87 2.05 12.12 -24.43
C LEU A 87 1.75 13.42 -23.70
N THR A 88 1.13 13.32 -22.52
CA THR A 88 0.80 14.49 -21.70
C THR A 88 1.77 14.63 -20.52
N GLY A 89 1.85 15.81 -19.91
CA GLY A 89 2.60 16.01 -18.65
C GLY A 89 2.17 15.03 -17.55
N LYS A 90 0.86 14.72 -17.50
CA LYS A 90 0.29 13.73 -16.57
C LYS A 90 0.86 12.33 -16.77
N ALA A 91 1.26 11.95 -17.99
CA ALA A 91 1.91 10.67 -18.20
C ALA A 91 3.29 10.60 -17.54
N TYR A 92 4.07 11.66 -17.65
CA TYR A 92 5.37 11.73 -16.97
C TYR A 92 5.21 11.72 -15.46
N GLU A 93 4.28 12.52 -14.92
CA GLU A 93 3.93 12.49 -13.49
C GLU A 93 3.53 11.08 -13.03
N ALA A 94 2.69 10.38 -13.81
CA ALA A 94 2.29 9.02 -13.51
C ALA A 94 3.45 8.02 -13.50
N ILE A 95 4.41 8.15 -14.42
CA ILE A 95 5.60 7.29 -14.42
C ILE A 95 6.52 7.61 -13.25
N ASP A 96 6.75 8.90 -12.99
CA ASP A 96 7.67 9.37 -11.96
C ASP A 96 7.12 9.09 -10.55
N SER A 97 5.79 9.10 -10.36
CA SER A 97 5.14 8.65 -9.12
C SER A 97 4.95 7.13 -9.05
N ASN A 98 5.40 6.36 -10.06
CA ASN A 98 5.11 4.93 -10.21
C ASN A 98 3.60 4.62 -10.08
N PHE A 99 2.76 5.41 -10.72
CA PHE A 99 1.31 5.34 -10.73
C PHE A 99 0.68 5.45 -9.33
N ASP A 100 1.38 6.12 -8.41
CA ASP A 100 1.04 6.18 -6.99
C ASP A 100 0.92 4.78 -6.36
N ALA A 101 1.62 3.78 -6.91
CA ALA A 101 1.62 2.44 -6.37
C ALA A 101 2.15 2.47 -4.93
N PRO A 102 1.47 1.79 -3.98
CA PRO A 102 1.93 1.76 -2.60
C PRO A 102 3.35 1.19 -2.58
N ASP A 103 4.27 1.96 -1.99
CA ASP A 103 5.65 1.53 -1.81
C ASP A 103 5.66 0.30 -0.90
N ASN A 104 6.01 -0.87 -1.46
CA ASN A 104 6.13 -2.11 -0.69
C ASN A 104 7.54 -2.32 -0.13
N SER A 105 8.45 -1.35 -0.27
CA SER A 105 9.81 -1.48 0.24
C SER A 105 9.87 -1.61 1.76
N PHE A 106 8.79 -1.27 2.48
CA PHE A 106 8.68 -1.47 3.93
C PHE A 106 8.65 -2.96 4.31
N VAL A 107 8.23 -3.85 3.40
CA VAL A 107 8.11 -5.30 3.66
C VAL A 107 9.44 -5.89 4.12
N LYS A 108 10.58 -5.40 3.58
CA LYS A 108 11.92 -5.87 3.97
C LYS A 108 12.30 -5.54 5.42
N HIS A 109 11.62 -4.56 6.04
CA HIS A 109 11.83 -4.19 7.45
C HIS A 109 10.90 -4.96 8.39
N ILE A 110 10.01 -5.80 7.84
CA ILE A 110 9.08 -6.67 8.57
C ILE A 110 9.45 -8.14 8.36
N THR A 111 9.85 -8.52 7.15
CA THR A 111 10.39 -9.84 6.79
C THR A 111 11.89 -9.86 7.10
N PRO A 112 12.46 -10.90 7.77
CA PRO A 112 11.92 -12.25 7.96
C PRO A 112 11.10 -12.47 9.23
N LEU A 113 10.92 -11.47 10.09
CA LEU A 113 10.29 -11.65 11.40
C LEU A 113 8.83 -12.11 11.31
N ALA A 114 8.11 -11.68 10.26
CA ALA A 114 6.78 -12.20 9.95
C ALA A 114 6.40 -12.02 8.47
N ASP A 115 5.55 -12.92 7.98
CA ASP A 115 4.82 -12.76 6.72
C ASP A 115 3.63 -11.81 6.95
N ILE A 116 3.63 -10.69 6.23
CA ILE A 116 2.60 -9.65 6.33
C ILE A 116 1.20 -10.17 5.96
N THR A 117 1.09 -11.23 5.15
CA THR A 117 -0.21 -11.83 4.80
C THR A 117 -0.93 -12.38 6.02
N HIS A 118 -0.17 -12.85 7.01
CA HIS A 118 -0.64 -13.43 8.27
C HIS A 118 -0.80 -12.42 9.40
N PHE A 119 -0.70 -11.12 9.14
CA PHE A 119 -1.02 -10.11 10.15
C PHE A 119 -2.52 -10.09 10.48
N ASP A 120 -2.86 -9.65 11.69
CA ASP A 120 -4.23 -9.31 12.07
C ASP A 120 -4.89 -8.40 11.01
N ALA A 121 -6.15 -8.66 10.69
CA ALA A 121 -6.82 -8.01 9.58
C ALA A 121 -6.97 -6.49 9.76
N GLU A 122 -7.26 -6.03 10.98
CA GLU A 122 -7.39 -4.60 11.28
C GLU A 122 -6.02 -3.94 11.33
N LEU A 123 -5.01 -4.64 11.86
CA LEU A 123 -3.63 -4.16 11.81
C LEU A 123 -3.16 -3.96 10.35
N LYS A 124 -3.45 -4.91 9.46
CA LYS A 124 -3.14 -4.79 8.03
C LYS A 124 -3.82 -3.58 7.39
N SER A 125 -5.13 -3.46 7.58
CA SER A 125 -5.94 -2.43 6.92
C SER A 125 -5.57 -1.01 7.38
N ARG A 126 -5.20 -0.85 8.66
CA ARG A 126 -4.88 0.45 9.26
C ARG A 126 -3.42 0.85 9.13
N CYS A 127 -2.48 -0.09 9.17
CA CYS A 127 -1.06 0.24 9.30
C CYS A 127 -0.29 0.13 7.97
N LEU A 128 -0.50 -0.92 7.18
CA LEU A 128 0.32 -1.16 5.98
C LEU A 128 0.16 -0.08 4.89
N PRO A 129 -1.06 0.45 4.62
CA PRO A 129 -1.20 1.53 3.63
C PRO A 129 -0.42 2.80 3.99
N ILE A 130 -0.24 3.09 5.29
CA ILE A 130 0.53 4.26 5.75
C ILE A 130 2.00 4.12 5.32
N LEU A 131 2.55 2.92 5.45
CA LEU A 131 3.92 2.61 5.06
C LEU A 131 4.12 2.63 3.54
N GLY A 132 3.02 2.46 2.78
CA GLY A 132 2.98 2.62 1.32
C GLY A 132 3.34 4.02 0.82
N THR A 133 3.48 5.01 1.72
CA THR A 133 3.95 6.36 1.38
C THR A 133 5.48 6.47 1.27
N GLY A 134 6.23 5.44 1.65
CA GLY A 134 7.69 5.41 1.56
C GLY A 134 8.33 4.75 2.78
N ALA A 135 9.08 3.66 2.61
CA ALA A 135 9.70 2.98 3.77
C ALA A 135 10.76 3.81 4.49
N ALA A 136 11.39 4.78 3.82
CA ALA A 136 12.35 5.70 4.43
C ALA A 136 11.67 6.86 5.20
N ASN A 137 10.34 6.98 5.14
CA ASN A 137 9.60 8.03 5.81
C ASN A 137 9.35 7.67 7.28
N GLU A 138 10.19 8.15 8.20
CA GLU A 138 10.06 7.91 9.65
C GLU A 138 8.69 8.31 10.20
N LYS A 139 8.07 9.36 9.65
CA LYS A 139 6.72 9.80 10.03
C LYS A 139 5.64 8.79 9.64
N ALA A 140 5.86 8.00 8.58
CA ALA A 140 4.95 6.91 8.21
C ALA A 140 5.00 5.80 9.27
N TRP A 141 6.19 5.51 9.81
CA TRP A 141 6.36 4.53 10.88
C TRP A 141 5.74 4.98 12.20
N ASP A 142 5.91 6.25 12.60
CA ASP A 142 5.21 6.83 13.76
C ASP A 142 3.69 6.63 13.66
N ASN A 143 3.12 7.04 12.52
CA ASN A 143 1.69 6.91 12.28
C ASN A 143 1.25 5.44 12.28
N ALA A 144 2.03 4.53 11.71
CA ALA A 144 1.71 3.10 11.72
C ALA A 144 1.75 2.52 13.14
N VAL A 145 2.78 2.82 13.94
CA VAL A 145 2.90 2.38 15.35
C VAL A 145 1.75 2.93 16.20
N ARG A 146 1.41 4.21 16.02
CA ARG A 146 0.26 4.83 16.70
C ARG A 146 -1.04 4.12 16.38
N ASN A 147 -1.30 3.84 15.10
CA ASN A 147 -2.50 3.09 14.68
C ASN A 147 -2.49 1.66 15.24
N ALA A 148 -1.35 0.98 15.25
CA ALA A 148 -1.24 -0.35 15.85
C ALA A 148 -1.58 -0.35 17.35
N GLY A 149 -1.15 0.68 18.08
CA GLY A 149 -1.52 0.87 19.49
C GLY A 149 -3.03 1.06 19.69
N VAL A 150 -3.70 1.77 18.78
CA VAL A 150 -5.18 1.92 18.80
C VAL A 150 -5.85 0.58 18.50
N VAL A 151 -5.39 -0.18 17.50
CA VAL A 151 -5.93 -1.52 17.18
C VAL A 151 -5.83 -2.46 18.39
N LEU A 152 -4.69 -2.45 19.08
CA LEU A 152 -4.50 -3.25 20.30
C LEU A 152 -5.49 -2.85 21.41
N GLU A 153 -5.70 -1.55 21.60
CA GLU A 153 -6.63 -1.03 22.60
C GLU A 153 -8.08 -1.41 22.30
N GLU A 154 -8.52 -1.22 21.05
CA GLU A 154 -9.86 -1.61 20.63
C GLU A 154 -10.08 -3.11 20.79
N ARG A 155 -9.07 -3.94 20.52
CA ARG A 155 -9.20 -5.38 20.72
C ARG A 155 -9.28 -5.78 22.19
N LEU A 156 -8.54 -5.09 23.07
CA LEU A 156 -8.67 -5.26 24.52
C LEU A 156 -10.09 -4.92 25.01
N ARG A 157 -10.70 -3.85 24.48
CA ARG A 157 -12.09 -3.49 24.80
C ARG A 157 -13.07 -4.55 24.33
N GLU A 158 -12.94 -4.99 23.08
CA GLU A 158 -13.83 -5.97 22.47
C GLU A 158 -13.85 -7.28 23.25
N ILE A 159 -12.68 -7.87 23.50
CA ILE A 159 -12.54 -9.13 24.24
C ILE A 159 -12.94 -8.95 25.71
N GLY A 160 -12.66 -7.77 26.28
CA GLY A 160 -13.04 -7.45 27.64
C GLY A 160 -14.53 -7.14 27.84
N GLY A 161 -15.31 -6.96 26.77
CA GLY A 161 -16.69 -6.49 26.86
C GLY A 161 -16.82 -5.09 27.48
N ILE A 162 -15.84 -4.21 27.25
CA ILE A 162 -15.73 -2.89 27.89
C ILE A 162 -16.21 -1.80 26.92
N SER A 163 -17.36 -1.19 27.23
CA SER A 163 -17.94 -0.09 26.44
C SER A 163 -17.52 1.30 26.91
N ASP A 164 -16.95 1.42 28.10
CA ASP A 164 -16.52 2.70 28.68
C ASP A 164 -15.26 3.23 27.97
N SER A 165 -15.44 4.25 27.15
CA SER A 165 -14.36 4.89 26.38
C SER A 165 -13.39 5.69 27.24
N THR A 166 -13.73 6.00 28.50
CA THR A 166 -12.84 6.74 29.41
C THR A 166 -11.75 5.85 30.01
N LEU A 167 -11.97 4.54 30.07
CA LEU A 167 -10.96 3.57 30.50
C LEU A 167 -9.91 3.41 29.41
N VAL A 168 -8.75 4.03 29.58
CA VAL A 168 -7.65 3.99 28.61
C VAL A 168 -6.37 3.49 29.26
N GLY A 169 -5.37 3.18 28.45
CA GLY A 169 -4.03 2.97 28.98
C GLY A 169 -3.93 1.76 29.90
N ARG A 170 -3.26 1.95 31.05
CA ARG A 170 -3.09 0.91 32.07
C ARG A 170 -4.41 0.51 32.74
N ASP A 171 -5.36 1.44 32.87
CA ASP A 171 -6.62 1.16 33.55
C ASP A 171 -7.49 0.20 32.75
N LEU A 172 -7.50 0.35 31.42
CA LEU A 172 -8.11 -0.63 30.53
C LEU A 172 -7.47 -2.02 30.70
N VAL A 173 -6.13 -2.09 30.67
CA VAL A 173 -5.41 -3.36 30.83
C VAL A 173 -5.74 -4.01 32.17
N ASN A 174 -5.80 -3.24 33.26
CA ASN A 174 -6.19 -3.74 34.57
C ASN A 174 -7.64 -4.24 34.59
N LYS A 175 -8.55 -3.61 33.85
CA LYS A 175 -9.93 -4.06 33.71
C LYS A 175 -10.05 -5.38 32.95
N VAL A 176 -9.13 -5.65 32.03
CA VAL A 176 -9.07 -6.91 31.26
C VAL A 176 -8.37 -8.02 32.04
N PHE A 177 -7.13 -7.77 32.51
CA PHE A 177 -6.24 -8.80 33.07
C PHE A 177 -6.02 -8.71 34.57
N GLY A 178 -6.47 -7.66 35.25
CA GLY A 178 -6.29 -7.52 36.70
C GLY A 178 -6.97 -8.66 37.47
N GLN A 179 -6.73 -8.75 38.78
CA GLN A 179 -7.22 -9.86 39.63
C GLN A 179 -8.73 -10.12 39.49
N HIS A 180 -9.52 -9.07 39.26
CA HIS A 180 -10.97 -9.12 39.01
C HIS A 180 -11.33 -8.67 37.59
N GLY A 181 -10.40 -8.82 36.67
CA GLY A 181 -10.56 -8.44 35.27
C GLY A 181 -11.43 -9.43 34.51
N THR A 182 -11.92 -9.00 33.35
CA THR A 182 -12.86 -9.76 32.53
C THR A 182 -12.27 -11.07 32.00
N LEU A 183 -10.96 -11.15 31.82
CA LEU A 183 -10.24 -12.37 31.43
C LEU A 183 -9.57 -13.13 32.58
N ALA A 184 -9.78 -12.72 33.83
CA ALA A 184 -9.15 -13.37 34.98
C ALA A 184 -9.38 -14.90 35.02
N ASN A 185 -10.61 -15.34 34.69
CA ASN A 185 -10.97 -16.76 34.69
C ASN A 185 -10.49 -17.54 33.45
N LYS A 186 -10.00 -16.85 32.41
CA LYS A 186 -9.47 -17.48 31.19
C LYS A 186 -8.01 -17.89 31.35
N ILE A 187 -7.33 -17.39 32.38
CA ILE A 187 -5.93 -17.67 32.67
C ILE A 187 -5.86 -18.38 34.04
N PRO A 188 -5.67 -19.71 34.08
CA PRO A 188 -5.81 -20.49 35.33
C PRO A 188 -4.78 -20.13 36.40
N HIS A 189 -3.58 -19.71 36.00
CA HIS A 189 -2.47 -19.44 36.90
C HIS A 189 -2.35 -17.94 37.17
N SER A 190 -2.43 -17.54 38.44
CA SER A 190 -2.40 -16.14 38.86
C SER A 190 -1.09 -15.42 38.46
N SER A 191 0.04 -16.14 38.44
CA SER A 191 1.32 -15.62 37.96
C SER A 191 1.32 -15.33 36.47
N GLU A 192 0.69 -16.19 35.66
CA GLU A 192 0.54 -15.99 34.22
C GLU A 192 -0.40 -14.82 33.93
N GLN A 193 -1.50 -14.71 34.67
CA GLN A 193 -2.41 -13.57 34.58
C GLN A 193 -1.69 -12.24 34.85
N VAL A 194 -0.87 -12.19 35.90
CA VAL A 194 -0.01 -11.04 36.21
C VAL A 194 0.98 -10.76 35.08
N GLY A 195 1.60 -11.80 34.51
CA GLY A 195 2.50 -11.68 33.36
C GLY A 195 1.81 -11.09 32.13
N HIS A 196 0.59 -11.54 31.81
CA HIS A 196 -0.22 -10.94 30.75
C HIS A 196 -0.50 -9.47 31.03
N ARG A 197 -1.03 -9.14 32.22
CA ARG A 197 -1.29 -7.76 32.63
C ARG A 197 -0.04 -6.88 32.43
N ASP A 198 1.11 -7.32 32.93
CA ASP A 198 2.35 -6.54 32.88
C ASP A 198 2.87 -6.37 31.46
N LEU A 199 2.77 -7.41 30.64
CA LEU A 199 3.12 -7.34 29.23
C LEU A 199 2.25 -6.29 28.51
N TYR A 200 0.92 -6.42 28.57
CA TYR A 200 0.03 -5.48 27.87
C TYR A 200 0.13 -4.06 28.44
N ALA A 201 0.24 -3.90 29.76
CA ALA A 201 0.40 -2.59 30.39
C ALA A 201 1.74 -1.93 30.00
N GLY A 202 2.81 -2.73 29.94
CA GLY A 202 4.13 -2.29 29.48
C GLY A 202 4.09 -1.80 28.03
N ILE A 203 3.46 -2.56 27.13
CA ILE A 203 3.35 -2.19 25.71
C ILE A 203 2.55 -0.90 25.52
N VAL A 204 1.42 -0.79 26.21
CA VAL A 204 0.61 0.42 26.18
C VAL A 204 1.39 1.61 26.75
N GLY A 205 2.12 1.40 27.85
CA GLY A 205 2.92 2.44 28.50
C GLY A 205 4.16 2.89 27.70
N VAL A 206 4.84 1.98 27.02
CA VAL A 206 6.12 2.22 26.33
C VAL A 206 5.94 2.66 24.88
N PHE A 207 4.97 2.09 24.16
CA PHE A 207 4.80 2.38 22.73
C PHE A 207 3.57 3.27 22.48
N ARG A 208 2.36 2.81 22.86
CA ARG A 208 1.10 3.50 22.54
C ARG A 208 1.02 4.88 23.21
N ASN A 209 1.33 4.99 24.50
CA ASN A 209 1.18 6.24 25.23
C ASN A 209 2.14 7.33 24.73
N PRO A 210 3.44 7.06 24.53
CA PRO A 210 4.34 8.02 23.91
C PRO A 210 3.90 8.45 22.52
N SER A 211 3.57 7.52 21.61
CA SER A 211 3.12 7.85 20.24
C SER A 211 1.76 8.58 20.21
N ALA A 212 0.95 8.46 21.26
CA ALA A 212 -0.31 9.19 21.38
C ALA A 212 -0.12 10.63 21.88
N HIS A 213 0.95 10.90 22.64
CA HIS A 213 1.20 12.19 23.28
C HIS A 213 2.30 13.01 22.59
N ARG A 214 3.16 12.37 21.80
CA ARG A 214 4.34 12.97 21.16
C ARG A 214 4.54 12.34 19.78
N PHE A 215 5.15 13.09 18.87
CA PHE A 215 5.68 12.55 17.62
C PHE A 215 7.00 11.84 17.91
N ILE A 216 7.17 10.66 17.31
CA ILE A 216 8.37 9.83 17.48
C ILE A 216 8.82 9.37 16.10
N ASP A 217 9.98 9.84 15.66
CA ASP A 217 10.55 9.45 14.37
C ASP A 217 11.19 8.06 14.50
N PHE A 218 10.40 6.99 14.32
CA PHE A 218 10.88 5.62 14.35
C PHE A 218 11.69 5.30 13.10
N SER A 219 12.86 4.68 13.30
CA SER A 219 13.58 4.03 12.18
C SER A 219 12.72 2.91 11.57
N PRO A 220 12.91 2.58 10.28
CA PRO A 220 12.15 1.49 9.64
C PRO A 220 12.29 0.15 10.36
N GLU A 221 13.48 -0.15 10.87
CA GLU A 221 13.77 -1.38 11.62
C GLU A 221 13.01 -1.42 12.95
N GLU A 222 13.00 -0.31 13.69
CA GLU A 222 12.30 -0.20 14.98
C GLU A 222 10.78 -0.26 14.80
N GLY A 223 10.24 0.53 13.87
CA GLY A 223 8.82 0.54 13.54
C GLY A 223 8.33 -0.84 13.07
N GLY A 224 9.11 -1.50 12.20
CA GLY A 224 8.82 -2.86 11.74
C GLY A 224 8.76 -3.87 12.88
N ALA A 225 9.75 -3.86 13.79
CA ALA A 225 9.77 -4.75 14.94
C ALA A 225 8.58 -4.52 15.89
N ILE A 226 8.21 -3.25 16.14
CA ILE A 226 7.04 -2.91 16.97
C ILE A 226 5.75 -3.45 16.33
N LEU A 227 5.56 -3.27 15.02
CA LEU A 227 4.36 -3.78 14.32
C LEU A 227 4.25 -5.30 14.38
N VAL A 228 5.37 -6.02 14.18
CA VAL A 228 5.41 -7.48 14.32
C VAL A 228 5.05 -7.89 15.75
N PHE A 229 5.55 -7.16 16.75
CA PHE A 229 5.25 -7.47 18.13
C PHE A 229 3.77 -7.22 18.47
N MET A 230 3.20 -6.09 18.05
CA MET A 230 1.77 -5.79 18.20
C MET A 230 0.90 -6.86 17.54
N ASN A 231 1.28 -7.35 16.36
CA ASN A 231 0.61 -8.47 15.70
C ASN A 231 0.62 -9.75 16.55
N LEU A 232 1.77 -10.09 17.16
CA LEU A 232 1.86 -11.24 18.06
C LEU A 232 0.93 -11.10 19.28
N LEU A 233 0.85 -9.90 19.85
CA LEU A 233 -0.03 -9.61 20.99
C LEU A 233 -1.50 -9.74 20.61
N LEU A 234 -1.91 -9.18 19.46
CA LEU A 234 -3.27 -9.35 18.93
C LEU A 234 -3.65 -10.82 18.75
N LYS A 235 -2.75 -11.64 18.20
CA LYS A 235 -2.97 -13.09 18.06
C LYS A 235 -3.09 -13.79 19.43
N LYS A 236 -2.26 -13.41 20.41
CA LYS A 236 -2.36 -13.93 21.77
C LYS A 236 -3.67 -13.52 22.45
N LEU A 237 -4.19 -12.32 22.18
CA LEU A 237 -5.49 -11.89 22.66
C LEU A 237 -6.62 -12.75 22.08
N GLU A 238 -6.64 -12.99 20.77
CA GLU A 238 -7.67 -13.82 20.15
C GLU A 238 -7.74 -15.24 20.71
N GLN A 239 -6.61 -15.79 21.16
CA GLN A 239 -6.57 -17.11 21.80
C GLN A 239 -7.27 -17.15 23.16
N LEU A 240 -7.52 -15.99 23.79
CA LEU A 240 -8.19 -15.88 25.09
C LEU A 240 -9.70 -15.68 24.98
N ARG A 241 -10.24 -15.55 23.76
CA ARG A 241 -11.67 -15.35 23.50
C ARG A 241 -12.52 -16.50 24.04
#